data_AF-A0A194AIK5-F1
#
_entry.id   AF-A0A194AIK5-F1
#
_cell.length_a   1.000
_cell.length_b   1.000
_cell.length_c   1.000
_cell.angle_alpha   90.00
_cell.angle_beta   90.00
_cell.angle_gamma   90.00
#
_symmetry.space_group_name_H-M   'P 1'
#
loop_
_entity.id
_entity.type
_entity.pdbx_description
1 polymer ?
#
loop_
_entity_poly.entity_id
_entity_poly.type
_entity_poly.pdbx_seq_one_letter_code
_entity_poly.pdbx_strand_id
1 'polypeptide(L)'
;MSDTRKPMHFWQDHSDNYIKMAFSYERSKRIENPDGYGRQTGQCGDTIELFLLMDNDRISQVTFEIDGCLHTRATANTVAILSEGRRLEEAWDIHPETVCNYLETLPKDHFHCAELAVGALYLALADVEHKQAARLK
;
A
#
# COMPACT_ATOMS: atom_id res chain seq x y z
N MET A 1 -38.04 10.79 -16.60
CA MET A 1 -36.68 10.24 -16.49
C MET A 1 -36.37 10.11 -15.02
N SER A 2 -36.63 8.93 -14.44
CA SER A 2 -36.31 8.65 -13.05
C SER A 2 -34.80 8.43 -12.92
N ASP A 3 -34.12 9.25 -12.11
CA ASP A 3 -32.76 8.99 -11.65
C ASP A 3 -32.77 7.68 -10.84
N THR A 4 -32.28 6.59 -11.43
CA THR A 4 -32.26 5.24 -10.85
C THR A 4 -30.95 4.93 -10.12
N ARG A 5 -30.29 5.92 -9.49
CA ARG A 5 -29.18 5.61 -8.59
C ARG A 5 -29.74 4.95 -7.35
N LYS A 6 -29.63 3.61 -7.28
CA LYS A 6 -29.87 2.85 -6.04
C LYS A 6 -29.03 3.49 -4.92
N PRO A 7 -29.58 3.64 -3.70
CA PRO A 7 -28.78 4.10 -2.58
C PRO A 7 -27.63 3.11 -2.38
N MET A 8 -26.39 3.60 -2.44
CA MET A 8 -25.21 2.80 -2.14
C MET A 8 -25.32 2.30 -0.70
N HIS A 9 -25.27 0.99 -0.52
CA HIS A 9 -25.18 0.38 0.78
C HIS A 9 -23.74 -0.07 0.95
N PHE A 10 -22.91 0.79 1.53
CA PHE A 10 -21.46 0.66 1.64
C PHE A 10 -20.97 -0.77 1.96
N TRP A 11 -21.61 -1.44 2.93
CA TRP A 11 -21.25 -2.80 3.34
C TRP A 11 -21.66 -3.92 2.36
N GLN A 12 -22.61 -3.65 1.47
CA GLN A 12 -23.07 -4.59 0.43
C GLN A 12 -22.36 -4.35 -0.91
N ASP A 13 -21.83 -3.15 -1.13
CA ASP A 13 -21.18 -2.74 -2.37
C ASP A 13 -19.66 -2.96 -2.37
N HIS A 14 -19.10 -3.44 -1.26
CA HIS A 14 -17.67 -3.72 -1.11
C HIS A 14 -17.38 -5.18 -0.75
N SER A 15 -16.28 -5.71 -1.27
CA SER A 15 -15.77 -7.04 -0.95
C SER A 15 -15.29 -7.10 0.50
N ASP A 16 -15.24 -8.31 1.04
CA ASP A 16 -14.66 -8.57 2.35
C ASP A 16 -13.19 -8.15 2.40
N ASN A 17 -12.44 -8.37 1.31
CA ASN A 17 -11.05 -7.93 1.20
C ASN A 17 -10.94 -6.42 1.33
N TYR A 18 -11.77 -5.67 0.60
CA TYR A 18 -11.76 -4.22 0.65
C TYR A 18 -12.10 -3.72 2.05
N ILE A 19 -13.18 -4.20 2.66
CA ILE A 19 -13.60 -3.80 4.00
C ILE A 19 -12.50 -4.10 5.02
N LYS A 20 -11.94 -5.32 4.98
CA LYS A 20 -10.85 -5.71 5.89
C LYS A 20 -9.66 -4.76 5.74
N MET A 21 -9.20 -4.49 4.52
CA MET A 21 -8.04 -3.63 4.27
C MET A 21 -8.32 -2.17 4.62
N ALA A 22 -9.53 -1.69 4.36
CA ALA A 22 -9.96 -0.33 4.65
C ALA A 22 -10.03 -0.04 6.16
N PHE A 23 -10.37 -1.03 6.99
CA PHE A 23 -10.57 -0.83 8.43
C PHE A 23 -9.51 -1.50 9.33
N SER A 24 -8.42 -2.00 8.74
CA SER A 24 -7.28 -2.52 9.50
C SER A 24 -6.28 -1.42 9.87
N TYR A 25 -5.86 -1.40 11.14
CA TYR A 25 -4.93 -0.41 11.70
C TYR A 25 -3.62 -1.04 12.22
N GLU A 26 -3.48 -2.36 12.16
CA GLU A 26 -2.32 -3.10 12.72
C GLU A 26 -0.98 -2.64 12.12
N ARG A 27 -1.00 -2.17 10.86
CA ARG A 27 0.18 -1.68 10.14
C ARG A 27 0.32 -0.15 10.16
N SER A 28 -0.59 0.58 10.82
CA SER A 28 -0.54 2.03 10.97
C SER A 28 0.45 2.44 12.07
N LYS A 29 1.75 2.34 11.76
CA LYS A 29 2.82 2.57 12.71
C LYS A 29 4.08 3.12 12.03
N ARG A 30 4.68 4.13 12.65
CA ARG A 30 6.02 4.62 12.30
C ARG A 30 7.11 3.70 12.84
N ILE A 31 8.17 3.52 12.06
CA ILE A 31 9.41 2.86 12.48
C ILE A 31 10.54 3.90 12.40
N GLU A 32 11.31 4.07 13.48
CA GLU A 32 12.36 5.10 13.55
C GLU A 32 13.56 4.76 12.67
N ASN A 33 13.96 3.48 12.61
CA ASN A 33 15.14 3.02 11.86
C ASN A 33 14.75 1.88 10.92
N PRO A 34 13.96 2.15 9.86
CA PRO A 34 13.59 1.13 8.91
C PRO A 34 14.76 0.78 7.99
N ASP A 35 14.77 -0.45 7.50
CA ASP A 35 15.70 -0.86 6.45
C ASP A 35 15.37 -0.19 5.11
N GLY A 36 14.09 0.11 4.87
CA GLY A 36 13.62 0.86 3.70
C GLY A 36 12.56 1.90 4.05
N TYR A 37 12.65 3.08 3.46
CA TYR A 37 11.69 4.16 3.62
C TYR A 37 11.26 4.74 2.28
N GLY A 38 9.94 4.85 2.07
CA GLY A 38 9.37 5.49 0.90
C GLY A 38 8.29 6.48 1.28
N ARG A 39 8.33 7.68 0.71
CA ARG A 39 7.30 8.71 0.88
C ARG A 39 6.80 9.18 -0.47
N GLN A 40 5.49 9.11 -0.68
CA GLN A 40 4.88 9.62 -1.89
C GLN A 40 3.60 10.41 -1.57
N THR A 41 3.43 11.53 -2.25
CA THR A 41 2.19 12.33 -2.24
C THR A 41 1.54 12.24 -3.61
N GLY A 42 0.29 11.80 -3.65
CA GLY A 42 -0.49 11.65 -4.88
C GLY A 42 -1.07 12.96 -5.38
N GLN A 43 -1.53 12.97 -6.63
CA GLN A 43 -2.22 14.13 -7.23
C GLN A 43 -3.52 14.51 -6.51
N CYS A 44 -4.12 13.58 -5.76
CA CYS A 44 -5.29 13.81 -4.93
C CYS A 44 -4.97 14.52 -3.60
N GLY A 45 -3.70 14.71 -3.26
CA GLY A 45 -3.23 15.30 -1.99
C GLY A 45 -2.89 14.27 -0.92
N ASP A 46 -3.38 13.03 -1.04
CA ASP A 46 -3.07 11.96 -0.10
C ASP A 46 -1.57 11.65 -0.09
N THR A 47 -1.03 11.33 1.08
CA THR A 47 0.38 10.98 1.29
C THR A 47 0.51 9.66 2.02
N ILE A 48 1.46 8.83 1.59
CA ILE A 48 1.87 7.60 2.28
C ILE A 48 3.35 7.69 2.62
N GLU A 49 3.67 7.41 3.88
CA GLU A 49 5.01 7.08 4.35
C GLU A 49 5.05 5.58 4.66
N LEU A 50 5.86 4.81 3.94
CA LEU A 50 5.95 3.36 4.02
C LEU A 50 7.33 2.96 4.56
N PHE A 51 7.32 2.01 5.50
CA PHE A 51 8.49 1.55 6.24
C PHE A 51 8.64 0.04 6.05
N LEU A 52 9.83 -0.40 5.64
CA LEU A 52 10.19 -1.80 5.48
C LEU A 52 11.17 -2.23 6.57
N LEU A 53 10.94 -3.40 7.14
CA LEU A 53 11.96 -4.17 7.85
C LEU A 53 12.34 -5.39 7.04
N MET A 54 13.63 -5.68 7.00
CA MET A 54 14.16 -6.83 6.29
C MET A 54 14.58 -7.93 7.27
N ASP A 55 14.35 -9.18 6.89
CA ASP A 55 15.02 -10.34 7.46
C ASP A 55 15.80 -11.02 6.34
N ASN A 56 17.12 -10.80 6.34
CA ASN A 56 18.01 -11.16 5.24
C ASN A 56 17.57 -10.54 3.90
N ASP A 57 17.17 -11.37 2.93
CA ASP A 57 16.72 -10.95 1.60
C ASP A 57 15.20 -10.81 1.49
N ARG A 58 14.46 -11.01 2.60
CA ARG A 58 12.99 -10.97 2.63
C ARG A 58 12.44 -9.79 3.41
N ILE A 59 11.30 -9.29 2.97
CA ILE A 59 10.54 -8.26 3.67
C ILE A 59 9.83 -8.92 4.86
N SER A 60 10.29 -8.66 6.08
CA SER A 60 9.72 -9.28 7.28
C SER A 60 8.48 -8.54 7.77
N GLN A 61 8.44 -7.22 7.60
CA GLN A 61 7.33 -6.39 8.03
C GLN A 61 7.20 -5.16 7.14
N VAL A 62 5.94 -4.78 6.85
CA VAL A 62 5.61 -3.50 6.23
C VAL A 62 4.65 -2.73 7.12
N THR A 63 5.05 -1.51 7.51
CA THR A 63 4.17 -0.56 8.21
C THR A 63 4.12 0.75 7.46
N PHE A 64 3.16 1.59 7.79
CA PHE A 64 2.99 2.88 7.13
C PHE A 64 2.30 3.91 8.03
N GLU A 65 2.46 5.16 7.66
CA GLU A 65 1.61 6.28 8.07
C GLU A 65 0.95 6.86 6.82
N ILE A 66 -0.31 7.27 6.94
CA ILE A 66 -1.03 7.92 5.84
C ILE A 66 -1.63 9.22 6.33
N ASP A 67 -1.64 10.21 5.45
CA ASP A 67 -2.56 11.34 5.47
C ASP A 67 -3.41 11.20 4.22
N GLY A 68 -4.61 10.66 4.34
CA GLY A 68 -5.42 10.32 3.18
C GLY A 68 -6.73 9.63 3.51
N CYS A 69 -7.43 9.23 2.45
CA CYS A 69 -8.77 8.66 2.53
C CYS A 69 -8.79 7.15 2.87
N LEU A 70 -10.01 6.60 2.95
CA LEU A 70 -10.23 5.18 3.23
C LEU A 70 -9.62 4.27 2.15
N HIS A 71 -9.66 4.69 0.88
CA HIS A 71 -9.09 3.94 -0.24
C HIS A 71 -7.56 3.85 -0.14
N THR A 72 -6.92 4.95 0.26
CA THR A 72 -5.47 5.01 0.51
C THR A 72 -5.04 4.05 1.62
N ARG A 73 -5.84 3.91 2.68
CA ARG A 73 -5.62 2.90 3.72
C ARG A 73 -5.78 1.47 3.17
N ALA A 74 -6.82 1.22 2.39
CA ALA A 74 -7.08 -0.09 1.80
C ALA A 74 -5.93 -0.54 0.88
N THR A 75 -5.45 0.36 0.02
CA THR A 75 -4.34 0.07 -0.90
C THR A 75 -3.01 -0.07 -0.16
N ALA A 76 -2.73 0.76 0.85
CA ALA A 76 -1.53 0.64 1.69
C ALA A 76 -1.48 -0.70 2.45
N ASN A 77 -2.58 -1.11 3.09
CA ASN A 77 -2.67 -2.42 3.75
C ASN A 77 -2.50 -3.58 2.75
N THR A 78 -3.07 -3.45 1.55
CA THR A 78 -2.94 -4.48 0.51
C THR A 78 -1.50 -4.62 0.05
N VAL A 79 -0.83 -3.50 -0.24
CA VAL A 79 0.60 -3.48 -0.60
C VAL A 79 1.45 -4.15 0.48
N ALA A 80 1.18 -3.85 1.76
CA ALA A 80 1.88 -4.47 2.86
C ALA A 80 1.72 -6.00 2.88
N ILE A 81 0.49 -6.51 2.81
CA ILE A 81 0.22 -7.96 2.79
C ILE A 81 0.86 -8.64 1.58
N LEU A 82 0.80 -7.99 0.41
CA LEU A 82 1.40 -8.55 -0.80
C LEU A 82 2.93 -8.57 -0.73
N SER A 83 3.55 -7.67 0.03
CA SER A 83 5.01 -7.53 0.14
C SER A 83 5.61 -8.42 1.23
N GLU A 84 4.94 -8.59 2.37
CA GLU A 84 5.45 -9.36 3.50
C GLU A 84 5.75 -10.82 3.11
N GLY A 85 6.94 -11.30 3.48
CA GLY A 85 7.45 -12.64 3.17
C GLY A 85 8.11 -12.77 1.79
N ARG A 86 7.92 -11.82 0.88
CA ARG A 86 8.60 -11.81 -0.43
C ARG A 86 10.06 -11.46 -0.30
N ARG A 87 10.86 -11.93 -1.26
CA ARG A 87 12.23 -11.44 -1.45
C ARG A 87 12.17 -10.02 -1.99
N LEU A 88 13.20 -9.23 -1.71
CA LEU A 88 13.29 -7.82 -2.16
C LEU A 88 13.06 -7.69 -3.67
N GLU A 89 13.67 -8.58 -4.47
CA GLU A 89 13.51 -8.61 -5.93
C GLU A 89 12.07 -8.93 -6.40
N GLU A 90 11.35 -9.78 -5.67
CA GLU A 90 9.98 -10.21 -6.00
C GLU A 90 8.94 -9.14 -5.66
N ALA A 91 9.29 -8.17 -4.81
CA ALA A 91 8.39 -7.10 -4.40
C ALA A 91 8.26 -6.00 -5.47
N TRP A 92 9.21 -5.90 -6.40
CA TRP A 92 9.16 -4.98 -7.53
C TRP A 92 8.03 -5.32 -8.53
N ASP A 93 7.55 -6.56 -8.55
CA ASP A 93 6.46 -7.02 -9.42
C ASP A 93 5.06 -6.72 -8.85
N ILE A 94 4.97 -6.00 -7.72
CA ILE A 94 3.69 -5.58 -7.14
C ILE A 94 3.20 -4.33 -7.86
N HIS A 95 2.23 -4.51 -8.76
CA HIS A 95 1.66 -3.43 -9.56
C HIS A 95 0.30 -2.94 -9.03
N PRO A 96 -0.13 -1.72 -9.39
CA PRO A 96 -1.42 -1.17 -8.97
C PRO A 96 -2.60 -2.08 -9.36
N GLU A 97 -2.53 -2.74 -10.51
CA GLU A 97 -3.53 -3.71 -10.96
C GLU A 97 -3.63 -4.90 -10.01
N THR A 98 -2.51 -5.43 -9.52
CA THR A 98 -2.49 -6.53 -8.53
C THR A 98 -3.18 -6.11 -7.23
N VAL A 99 -2.95 -4.86 -6.79
CA VAL A 99 -3.62 -4.28 -5.61
C VAL A 99 -5.12 -4.13 -5.84
N CYS A 100 -5.53 -3.61 -7.01
CA CYS A 100 -6.94 -3.45 -7.35
C CYS A 100 -7.66 -4.81 -7.45
N ASN A 101 -7.00 -5.80 -8.07
CA ASN A 101 -7.53 -7.16 -8.20
C ASN A 101 -7.72 -7.82 -6.83
N TYR A 102 -6.79 -7.62 -5.89
CA TYR A 102 -6.94 -8.14 -4.53
C TYR A 102 -8.11 -7.51 -3.79
N LEU A 103 -8.29 -6.19 -3.94
CA LEU A 103 -9.38 -5.45 -3.31
C LEU A 103 -10.74 -5.74 -3.94
N GLU A 104 -10.80 -6.15 -5.21
CA GLU A 104 -11.98 -6.51 -6.02
C GLU A 104 -12.98 -5.36 -6.26
N THR A 105 -13.25 -4.53 -5.26
CA THR A 105 -14.27 -3.49 -5.26
C THR A 105 -13.69 -2.10 -4.96
N LEU A 106 -12.41 -1.88 -5.27
CA LEU A 106 -11.85 -0.53 -5.28
C LEU A 106 -12.55 0.28 -6.38
N PRO A 107 -13.15 1.45 -6.10
CA PRO A 107 -13.77 2.28 -7.13
C PRO A 107 -12.79 2.66 -8.23
N LYS A 108 -13.24 2.66 -9.50
CA LYS A 108 -12.36 2.91 -10.67
C LYS A 108 -11.72 4.29 -10.65
N ASP A 109 -12.42 5.29 -10.14
CA ASP A 109 -11.92 6.66 -9.96
C ASP A 109 -10.85 6.77 -8.86
N HIS A 110 -10.71 5.74 -8.01
CA HIS A 110 -9.73 5.63 -6.94
C HIS A 110 -8.54 4.71 -7.29
N PHE A 111 -8.37 4.34 -8.56
CA PHE A 111 -7.18 3.61 -9.04
C PHE A 111 -5.87 4.33 -8.66
N HIS A 112 -5.89 5.66 -8.64
CA HIS A 112 -4.75 6.48 -8.24
C HIS A 112 -4.27 6.23 -6.78
N CYS A 113 -5.14 5.74 -5.89
CA CYS A 113 -4.74 5.32 -4.53
C CYS A 113 -3.87 4.05 -4.57
N ALA A 114 -4.05 3.17 -5.55
CA ALA A 114 -3.21 2.00 -5.75
C ALA A 114 -1.84 2.39 -6.34
N GLU A 115 -1.83 3.30 -7.31
CA GLU A 115 -0.60 3.89 -7.86
C GLU A 115 0.22 4.58 -6.76
N LEU A 116 -0.45 5.33 -5.88
CA LEU A 116 0.18 5.99 -4.73
C LEU A 116 0.86 4.99 -3.78
N ALA A 117 0.15 3.92 -3.39
CA ALA A 117 0.67 2.91 -2.48
C ALA A 117 1.84 2.12 -3.08
N VAL A 118 1.74 1.73 -4.35
CA VAL A 118 2.82 1.02 -5.05
C VAL A 118 4.04 1.91 -5.26
N GLY A 119 3.84 3.19 -5.59
CA GLY A 119 4.95 4.13 -5.71
C GLY A 119 5.70 4.34 -4.39
N ALA A 120 4.97 4.44 -3.27
CA ALA A 120 5.59 4.47 -1.94
C ALA A 120 6.38 3.19 -1.63
N LEU A 121 5.88 2.01 -2.03
CA LEU A 121 6.63 0.75 -1.93
C LEU A 121 7.93 0.81 -2.72
N TYR A 122 7.87 1.18 -4.00
CA TYR A 122 9.06 1.23 -4.86
C TYR A 122 10.13 2.17 -4.32
N LEU A 123 9.75 3.32 -3.78
CA LEU A 123 10.69 4.21 -3.10
C LEU A 123 11.33 3.55 -1.88
N ALA A 124 10.56 2.80 -1.10
CA ALA A 124 11.09 2.07 0.05
C ALA A 124 12.03 0.92 -0.36
N LEU A 125 11.70 0.16 -1.41
CA LEU A 125 12.56 -0.89 -1.96
C LEU A 125 13.90 -0.32 -2.46
N ALA A 126 13.85 0.78 -3.21
CA ALA A 126 15.05 1.48 -3.68
C ALA A 126 15.94 1.96 -2.51
N ASP A 127 15.33 2.44 -1.42
CA ASP A 127 16.05 2.84 -0.22
C ASP A 127 16.74 1.65 0.47
N VAL A 128 16.11 0.46 0.52
CA VAL A 128 16.75 -0.77 1.00
C VAL A 128 18.00 -1.08 0.18
N GLU A 129 17.87 -1.13 -1.15
CA GLU A 129 18.99 -1.44 -2.06
C GLU A 129 20.14 -0.44 -1.88
N HIS A 130 19.81 0.86 -1.78
CA HIS A 130 20.80 1.92 -1.58
C HIS A 130 21.56 1.74 -0.26
N LYS A 131 20.85 1.48 0.85
CA LYS A 131 21.46 1.27 2.18
C LYS A 131 22.29 -0.01 2.22
N GLN A 132 21.86 -1.09 1.58
CA GLN A 132 22.64 -2.33 1.48
C GLN A 132 23.94 -2.10 0.70
N ALA A 133 23.89 -1.41 -0.44
CA ALA A 133 25.07 -1.08 -1.23
C ALA A 133 26.06 -0.17 -0.48
N ALA A 134 25.56 0.73 0.37
CA ALA A 134 26.39 1.60 1.21
C ALA A 134 27.11 0.84 2.35
N ARG A 135 26.51 -0.25 2.88
CA ARG A 135 27.11 -1.09 3.95
C ARG A 135 28.22 -2.03 3.45
N LEU A 136 28.25 -2.32 2.15
CA LEU A 136 29.23 -3.21 1.52
C LEU A 136 30.51 -2.48 1.06
N LYS A 137 30.55 -1.16 1.17
CA LYS A 137 31.72 -0.32 0.85
C LYS A 137 32.51 -0.01 2.11
#